data_AF-A0AAQ0C1V3-F1
#
_entry.id   AF-A0AAQ0C1V3-F1
#
_cell.length_a   1.000
_cell.length_b   1.000
_cell.length_c   1.000
_cell.angle_alpha   90.00
_cell.angle_beta   90.00
_cell.angle_gamma   90.00
#
_symmetry.space_group_name_H-M   'P 1'
#
loop_
_entity.id
_entity.type
_entity.pdbx_description
1 polymer ?
#
loop_
_entity_poly.entity_id
_entity_poly.type
_entity_poly.pdbx_seq_one_letter_code
_entity_poly.pdbx_strand_id
1 'polypeptide(L)'
;MPTQCWAPFVPSLKGVGTKANGDWIEDELAEVMGDAQLVGDVVSHWKALGENRKTLVFACNVMHSKRLAEAFFAVGVMAAHIDGYMPQHEVDEILRLYKAGKIKVLVSVAMLIKGFDDPAIACLVLAPPPSR
;
A
#
# COMPACT_ATOMS: atom_id res chain seq x y z
N MET A 1 19.28 2.50 -10.08
CA MET A 1 18.74 1.13 -10.31
C MET A 1 17.28 1.27 -10.75
N PRO A 2 16.77 0.44 -11.67
CA PRO A 2 15.39 0.58 -12.13
C PRO A 2 14.40 0.23 -11.01
N THR A 3 13.30 0.97 -10.93
CA THR A 3 12.16 0.71 -10.04
C THR A 3 11.53 -0.63 -10.41
N GLN A 4 11.44 -1.56 -9.46
CA GLN A 4 10.81 -2.87 -9.67
C GLN A 4 9.36 -2.85 -9.16
N CYS A 5 8.41 -3.29 -9.98
CA CYS A 5 7.00 -3.42 -9.63
C CYS A 5 6.69 -4.89 -9.33
N TRP A 6 6.13 -5.18 -8.16
CA TRP A 6 5.77 -6.54 -7.72
C TRP A 6 4.29 -6.61 -7.32
N ALA A 7 3.57 -7.61 -7.85
CA ALA A 7 2.21 -7.96 -7.46
C ALA A 7 2.22 -9.41 -6.95
N PRO A 8 2.42 -9.64 -5.65
CA PRO A 8 2.80 -10.95 -5.11
C PRO A 8 1.66 -11.98 -5.08
N PHE A 9 0.39 -11.55 -5.13
CA PHE A 9 -0.73 -12.48 -5.00
C PHE A 9 -2.02 -11.94 -5.61
N VAL A 10 -2.82 -12.84 -6.20
CA VAL A 10 -4.18 -12.58 -6.67
C VAL A 10 -5.15 -13.22 -5.66
N PRO A 11 -5.75 -12.45 -4.74
CA PRO A 11 -6.73 -12.99 -3.82
C PRO A 11 -7.99 -13.49 -4.54
N SER A 12 -8.57 -14.57 -4.02
CA SER A 12 -9.85 -15.06 -4.50
C SER A 12 -10.96 -14.10 -4.05
N LEU A 13 -11.53 -13.33 -4.97
CA LEU A 13 -12.65 -12.42 -4.69
C LEU A 13 -14.03 -13.12 -4.62
N LYS A 14 -14.06 -14.42 -4.32
CA LYS A 14 -15.32 -15.16 -4.19
C LYS A 14 -16.13 -14.59 -3.03
N GLY A 15 -17.25 -13.94 -3.34
CA GLY A 15 -18.17 -13.37 -2.35
C GLY A 15 -18.16 -11.85 -2.27
N VAL A 16 -17.27 -11.16 -3.00
CA VAL A 16 -17.32 -9.70 -3.13
C VAL A 16 -18.42 -9.34 -4.13
N GLY A 17 -19.40 -8.57 -3.68
CA GLY A 17 -20.49 -8.03 -4.48
C GLY A 17 -20.01 -6.93 -5.41
N THR A 18 -20.80 -6.67 -6.44
CA THR A 18 -20.53 -5.65 -7.45
C THR A 18 -21.61 -4.57 -7.43
N LYS A 19 -21.18 -3.32 -7.52
CA LYS A 19 -22.06 -2.17 -7.78
C LYS A 19 -22.65 -2.29 -9.19
N ALA A 20 -23.76 -1.59 -9.45
CA ALA A 20 -24.48 -1.64 -10.73
C ALA A 20 -23.64 -1.20 -11.95
N ASN A 21 -22.53 -0.51 -11.73
CA ASN A 21 -21.57 -0.06 -12.74
C ASN A 21 -20.46 -1.10 -13.04
N GLY A 22 -20.46 -2.26 -12.37
CA GLY A 22 -19.46 -3.30 -12.54
C GLY A 22 -18.22 -3.16 -11.64
N ASP A 23 -18.13 -2.11 -10.81
CA ASP A 23 -17.08 -1.99 -9.80
C ASP A 23 -17.36 -2.89 -8.59
N TRP A 24 -16.31 -3.35 -7.93
CA TRP A 24 -16.44 -4.06 -6.66
C TRP A 24 -17.02 -3.15 -5.56
N ILE A 25 -17.79 -3.74 -4.65
CA ILE A 25 -18.18 -3.06 -3.40
C ILE A 25 -16.91 -2.88 -2.58
N GLU A 26 -16.52 -1.62 -2.36
CA GLU A 26 -15.26 -1.23 -1.73
C GLU A 26 -15.06 -1.83 -0.34
N ASP A 27 -16.13 -1.95 0.45
CA ASP A 27 -16.11 -2.50 1.81
C ASP A 27 -15.89 -4.02 1.81
N GLU A 28 -16.58 -4.77 0.96
CA GLU A 28 -16.40 -6.21 0.85
C GLU A 28 -15.03 -6.56 0.25
N LEU A 29 -14.56 -5.75 -0.69
CA LEU A 29 -13.20 -5.84 -1.20
C LEU A 29 -12.17 -5.54 -0.10
N ALA A 30 -12.46 -4.59 0.80
CA ALA A 30 -11.62 -4.26 1.94
C ALA A 30 -11.39 -5.47 2.86
N GLU A 31 -12.43 -6.26 3.08
CA GLU A 31 -12.35 -7.42 3.96
C GLU A 31 -11.44 -8.49 3.36
N VAL A 32 -11.61 -8.81 2.08
CA VAL A 32 -10.78 -9.79 1.38
C VAL A 32 -9.33 -9.32 1.24
N MET A 33 -9.12 -8.05 0.88
CA MET A 33 -7.77 -7.48 0.73
C MET A 33 -7.10 -7.17 2.07
N GLY A 34 -7.88 -6.95 3.12
CA GLY A 34 -7.41 -6.71 4.48
C GLY A 34 -7.18 -7.99 5.27
N ASP A 35 -7.36 -9.17 4.67
CA ASP A 35 -7.10 -10.46 5.30
C ASP A 35 -5.65 -10.49 5.84
N ALA A 36 -5.50 -10.95 7.08
CA ALA A 36 -4.22 -10.95 7.77
C ALA A 36 -3.15 -11.78 7.04
N GLN A 37 -3.55 -12.83 6.33
CA GLN A 37 -2.65 -13.63 5.51
C GLN A 37 -2.13 -12.81 4.33
N LEU A 38 -3.00 -12.07 3.64
CA LEU A 38 -2.61 -11.25 2.49
C LEU A 38 -1.65 -10.13 2.89
N VAL A 39 -1.93 -9.45 4.00
CA VAL A 39 -1.07 -8.41 4.56
C VAL A 39 0.29 -8.99 4.98
N GLY A 40 0.31 -10.17 5.62
CA GLY A 40 1.54 -10.88 6.00
C GLY A 40 2.38 -11.32 4.80
N ASP A 41 1.73 -11.76 3.73
CA ASP A 41 2.38 -12.15 2.48
C ASP A 41 3.04 -10.94 1.82
N VAL A 42 2.41 -9.76 1.82
CA VAL A 42 3.00 -8.53 1.28
C VAL A 42 4.31 -8.17 2.00
N VAL A 43 4.31 -8.20 3.33
CA VAL A 43 5.51 -7.88 4.14
C VAL A 43 6.62 -8.93 3.92
N SER A 44 6.25 -10.21 3.84
CA SER A 44 7.19 -11.31 3.61
C SER A 44 7.84 -11.23 2.23
N HIS A 45 7.05 -10.97 1.19
CA HIS A 45 7.56 -10.75 -0.17
C HIS A 45 8.43 -9.51 -0.26
N TRP A 46 8.03 -8.41 0.38
CA TRP A 46 8.84 -7.21 0.47
C TRP A 46 10.20 -7.47 1.14
N LYS A 47 10.24 -8.29 2.19
CA LYS A 47 11.49 -8.66 2.86
C LYS A 47 12.39 -9.51 1.97
N ALA A 48 11.80 -10.43 1.19
CA ALA A 48 12.54 -11.33 0.29
C ALA A 48 13.06 -10.62 -0.98
N LEU A 49 12.28 -9.69 -1.55
CA LEU A 49 12.53 -9.12 -2.89
C LEU A 49 12.82 -7.61 -2.86
N GLY A 50 12.30 -6.91 -1.86
CA GLY A 50 12.46 -5.46 -1.71
C GLY A 50 13.84 -5.06 -1.22
N GLU A 51 14.67 -5.99 -0.71
CA GLU A 51 16.01 -5.74 -0.17
C GLU A 51 16.05 -4.57 0.86
N ASN A 52 14.96 -4.35 1.61
CA ASN A 52 14.83 -3.23 2.54
C ASN A 52 15.01 -1.83 1.89
N ARG A 53 14.68 -1.72 0.60
CA ARG A 53 14.73 -0.48 -0.16
C ARG A 53 13.54 0.42 0.17
N LYS A 54 13.70 1.71 -0.11
CA LYS A 54 12.63 2.71 0.05
C LYS A 54 11.48 2.37 -0.90
N THR A 55 10.27 2.26 -0.35
CA THR A 55 9.15 1.57 -0.99
C THR A 55 7.87 2.37 -0.88
N LEU A 56 7.12 2.39 -1.97
CA LEU A 56 5.77 2.93 -2.03
C LEU A 56 4.77 1.78 -2.25
N VAL A 57 3.71 1.75 -1.46
CA VAL A 57 2.65 0.74 -1.50
C VAL A 57 1.31 1.41 -1.79
N PHE A 58 0.54 0.89 -2.73
CA PHE A 58 -0.82 1.34 -3.01
C PHE A 58 -1.83 0.36 -2.42
N ALA A 59 -2.59 0.84 -1.44
CA ALA A 59 -3.69 0.09 -0.82
C ALA A 59 -5.03 0.40 -1.50
N CYS A 60 -5.97 -0.53 -1.38
CA CYS A 60 -7.31 -0.40 -1.96
C CYS A 60 -8.22 0.58 -1.18
N ASN A 61 -7.99 0.77 0.13
CA ASN A 61 -8.74 1.72 0.97
C ASN A 61 -7.96 2.10 2.25
N VAL A 62 -8.56 3.00 3.04
CA VAL A 62 -8.01 3.52 4.30
C VAL A 62 -7.74 2.42 5.32
N MET A 63 -8.65 1.47 5.49
CA MET A 63 -8.46 0.38 6.46
C MET A 63 -7.26 -0.51 6.08
N HIS A 64 -7.19 -0.91 4.82
CA HIS A 64 -6.10 -1.74 4.31
C HIS A 64 -4.74 -1.03 4.39
N SER A 65 -4.67 0.26 4.06
CA SER A 65 -3.41 1.02 4.17
C SER A 65 -2.89 1.09 5.60
N LYS A 66 -3.78 1.27 6.59
CA LYS A 66 -3.41 1.25 8.01
C LYS A 66 -2.89 -0.11 8.45
N ARG A 67 -3.59 -1.19 8.08
CA ARG A 67 -3.15 -2.58 8.37
C ARG A 67 -1.78 -2.91 7.77
N LEU A 68 -1.52 -2.47 6.53
CA LEU A 68 -0.21 -2.63 5.89
C LEU A 68 0.88 -1.87 6.65
N ALA A 69 0.64 -0.61 7.01
CA ALA A 69 1.60 0.19 7.76
C ALA A 69 1.91 -0.44 9.14
N GLU A 70 0.88 -0.92 9.85
CA GLU A 70 1.03 -1.66 11.11
C GLU A 70 1.83 -2.95 10.94
N ALA A 71 1.59 -3.72 9.87
CA ALA A 71 2.30 -4.96 9.61
C ALA A 71 3.79 -4.73 9.30
N PHE A 72 4.14 -3.68 8.56
CA PHE A 72 5.53 -3.27 8.39
C PHE A 72 6.16 -2.83 9.72
N PHE A 73 5.43 -2.04 10.52
CA PHE A 73 5.91 -1.61 11.83
C PHE A 73 6.16 -2.78 12.78
N ALA A 74 5.28 -3.78 12.79
CA ALA A 74 5.39 -4.99 13.60
C ALA A 74 6.65 -5.82 13.32
N VAL A 75 7.22 -5.71 12.10
CA VAL A 75 8.50 -6.35 11.73
C VAL A 75 9.70 -5.41 11.83
N GLY A 76 9.54 -4.25 12.48
CA GLY A 76 10.61 -3.27 12.71
C GLY A 76 10.90 -2.34 11.53
N VAL A 77 9.97 -2.23 10.56
CA VAL A 77 10.12 -1.35 9.39
C VAL A 77 9.29 -0.09 9.61
N MET A 78 9.94 1.07 9.61
CA MET A 78 9.25 2.35 9.71
C MET A 78 8.35 2.56 8.49
N ALA A 79 7.05 2.49 8.70
CA ALA A 79 6.04 2.69 7.68
C ALA A 79 5.02 3.74 8.11
N ALA A 80 4.46 4.45 7.14
CA ALA A 80 3.39 5.42 7.37
C ALA A 80 2.32 5.30 6.29
N HIS A 81 1.08 5.56 6.69
CA HIS A 81 -0.07 5.63 5.81
C HIS A 81 -0.41 7.09 5.48
N ILE A 82 -0.88 7.33 4.26
CA ILE A 82 -1.55 8.58 3.85
C ILE A 82 -2.87 8.27 3.12
N ASP A 83 -3.88 9.09 3.39
CA ASP A 83 -5.16 9.08 2.66
C ASP A 83 -5.68 10.49 2.35
N GLY A 84 -6.78 10.58 1.59
CA GLY A 84 -7.35 11.85 1.14
C GLY A 84 -8.21 12.58 2.19
N TYR A 85 -8.40 11.98 3.36
CA TYR A 85 -9.10 12.59 4.50
C TYR A 85 -8.14 13.19 5.53
N MET A 86 -6.84 12.89 5.43
CA MET A 86 -5.82 13.46 6.30
C MET A 86 -5.61 14.96 6.03
N PRO A 87 -5.37 15.78 7.08
CA PRO A 87 -4.99 17.17 6.91
C PRO A 87 -3.69 17.30 6.08
N GLN A 88 -3.66 18.25 5.14
CA GLN A 88 -2.52 18.44 4.25
C GLN A 88 -1.18 18.61 4.99
N HIS A 89 -1.17 19.31 6.11
CA HIS A 89 0.05 19.53 6.89
C HIS A 89 0.62 18.23 7.50
N GLU A 90 -0.23 17.26 7.87
CA GLU A 90 0.20 15.94 8.33
C GLU A 90 0.77 15.13 7.17
N VAL A 91 0.10 15.16 6.02
CA VAL A 91 0.56 14.51 4.79
C VAL A 91 1.93 15.06 4.38
N ASP A 92 2.11 16.39 4.39
CA ASP A 92 3.37 17.05 4.03
C ASP A 92 4.52 16.64 4.97
N GLU A 93 4.25 16.52 6.27
CA GLU A 93 5.25 16.08 7.24
C GLU A 93 5.65 14.60 7.02
N ILE A 94 4.67 13.72 6.77
CA ILE A 94 4.94 12.31 6.43
C ILE A 94 5.78 12.22 5.15
N LEU A 95 5.42 12.97 4.11
CA LEU A 95 6.17 13.00 2.85
C LEU A 95 7.59 13.54 3.06
N ARG A 96 7.78 14.54 3.92
CA ARG A 96 9.10 15.08 4.28
C ARG A 96 9.96 14.03 4.99
N LEU A 97 9.40 13.33 5.97
CA LEU A 97 10.07 12.24 6.69
C LEU A 97 10.41 11.06 5.77
N TYR A 98 9.52 10.73 4.84
CA TYR A 98 9.75 9.71 3.81
C TYR A 98 10.88 10.13 2.85
N LYS A 99 10.86 11.36 2.32
CA LYS A 99 11.95 11.91 1.49
C LYS A 99 13.29 11.86 2.22
N ALA A 100 13.32 12.23 3.50
CA ALA A 100 14.51 12.17 4.35
C ALA A 100 14.96 10.73 4.72
N GLY A 101 14.23 9.70 4.32
CA GLY A 101 14.55 8.29 4.61
C GLY A 101 14.27 7.86 6.05
N LYS A 102 13.55 8.68 6.83
CA LYS A 102 13.12 8.34 8.19
C LYS A 102 11.94 7.37 8.19
N ILE A 103 11.10 7.46 7.16
CA ILE A 103 10.08 6.47 6.83
C ILE A 103 10.61 5.66 5.65
N LYS A 104 10.57 4.33 5.76
CA LYS A 104 11.07 3.41 4.75
C LYS A 104 9.97 3.02 3.76
N VAL A 105 8.75 2.83 4.26
CA VAL A 105 7.60 2.40 3.48
C VAL A 105 6.48 3.43 3.60
N LEU A 106 6.04 3.97 2.48
CA LEU A 106 4.86 4.84 2.43
C LEU A 106 3.69 4.06 1.82
N VAL A 107 2.55 4.03 2.51
CA VAL A 107 1.34 3.35 2.06
C VAL A 107 0.28 4.40 1.70
N SER A 108 -0.14 4.45 0.44
CA SER A 108 -1.09 5.44 -0.09
C SER A 108 -2.39 4.77 -0.53
N VAL A 109 -3.53 5.39 -0.24
CA VAL A 109 -4.84 4.99 -0.78
C VAL A 109 -5.11 5.80 -2.04
N ALA A 110 -5.19 5.15 -3.20
CA ALA A 110 -5.33 5.80 -4.51
C ALA A 110 -4.18 6.76 -4.91
N MET A 111 -4.28 7.37 -6.10
CA MET A 111 -3.29 8.31 -6.70
C MET A 111 -3.20 9.66 -5.95
N LEU A 112 -3.16 9.67 -4.63
CA LEU A 112 -2.92 10.88 -3.82
C LEU A 112 -1.56 11.52 -4.08
N ILE A 113 -0.68 10.80 -4.77
CA ILE A 113 0.70 11.20 -5.07
C ILE A 113 0.88 11.63 -6.52
N LYS A 114 -0.18 12.14 -7.18
CA LYS A 114 -0.03 12.87 -8.45
C LYS A 114 1.02 13.99 -8.27
N GLY A 115 2.17 13.85 -8.91
CA GLY A 115 3.29 14.80 -8.81
C GLY A 115 4.34 14.49 -7.74
N PHE A 116 4.25 13.36 -7.04
CA PHE A 116 5.32 12.90 -6.15
C PHE A 116 6.37 12.12 -6.93
N ASP A 117 7.48 12.80 -7.21
CA ASP A 117 8.67 12.19 -7.81
C ASP A 117 9.74 12.03 -6.72
N ASP A 118 10.16 10.79 -6.51
CA ASP A 118 11.27 10.45 -5.62
C ASP A 118 12.07 9.33 -6.28
N PRO A 119 13.23 9.64 -6.88
CA PRO A 119 14.03 8.67 -7.64
C PRO A 119 14.64 7.59 -6.75
N ALA A 120 14.55 7.72 -5.42
CA ALA A 120 14.98 6.70 -4.49
C ALA A 120 13.93 5.60 -4.25
N ILE A 121 12.70 5.74 -4.77
CA ILE A 121 11.70 4.66 -4.73
C ILE A 121 12.16 3.54 -5.65
N ALA A 122 12.44 2.38 -5.07
CA ALA A 122 12.94 1.23 -5.81
C ALA A 122 11.91 0.09 -5.92
N CYS A 123 10.84 0.14 -5.13
CA CYS A 123 9.82 -0.90 -5.07
C CYS A 123 8.42 -0.28 -5.08
N LEU A 124 7.58 -0.79 -5.97
CA LEU A 124 6.16 -0.48 -6.05
C LEU A 124 5.35 -1.76 -5.77
N VAL A 125 4.50 -1.71 -4.73
CA VAL A 125 3.52 -2.76 -4.46
C VAL A 125 2.14 -2.25 -4.85
N LEU A 126 1.62 -2.82 -5.93
CA LEU A 126 0.26 -2.62 -6.38
C LEU A 126 -0.59 -3.72 -5.75
N ALA A 127 -1.49 -3.35 -4.83
CA ALA A 127 -2.57 -4.21 -4.36
C ALA A 127 -3.94 -3.73 -4.90
N PRO A 128 -4.11 -3.55 -6.23
CA PRO A 128 -5.43 -3.31 -6.79
C PRO A 128 -6.26 -4.58 -6.63
N PRO A 129 -7.60 -4.46 -6.57
CA PRO A 129 -8.45 -5.62 -6.80
C PRO A 129 -8.04 -6.30 -8.10
N PRO A 130 -7.95 -7.65 -8.14
CA PRO A 130 -7.74 -8.32 -9.42
C PRO A 130 -8.85 -7.93 -10.39
N SER A 131 -8.44 -7.55 -11.60
CA SER A 131 -9.34 -7.44 -12.75
C SER A 131 -9.92 -8.81 -13.06
N ARG A 132 -11.19 -8.84 -13.45
CA ARG A 132 -11.88 -10.04 -13.93
C ARG A 132 -11.07 -10.82 -14.97
#